data_AF-A0A0F9D5X9-F1
#
_entry.id   AF-A0A0F9D5X9-F1
#
_cell.length_a   1.000
_cell.length_b   1.000
_cell.length_c   1.000
_cell.angle_alpha   90.00
_cell.angle_beta   90.00
_cell.angle_gamma   90.00
#
_symmetry.space_group_name_H-M   'P 1'
#
loop_
_entity.id
_entity.type
_entity.pdbx_description
1 polymer ?
#
loop_
_entity_poly.entity_id
_entity_poly.type
_entity_poly.pdbx_seq_one_letter_code
_entity_poly.pdbx_strand_id
1 'polypeptide(L)'
;RDWAGMGISEGSMRYISFESIPYWIPTSVQPDISDSTEVREAKEKTRAIFERAFLQAEENYRELMKVWNYTESVTKFSQKKQLTSMFRRIIPIGVATGGVWTGNLRALRHIFQMRATQYAEEEICLVASLMLTRMIESEPIIFKDFYYEAGYWKSKYDKV
;
A
#
# COMPACT_ATOMS: atom_id res chain seq x y z
N ARG A 1 6.83 -9.94 8.24
CA ARG A 1 5.94 -10.66 9.18
C ARG A 1 6.60 -10.54 10.55
N ASP A 2 6.68 -9.31 11.07
CA ASP A 2 7.53 -8.97 12.21
C ASP A 2 6.65 -8.26 13.24
N TRP A 3 5.88 -9.06 14.00
CA TRP A 3 4.79 -8.57 14.84
C TRP A 3 5.22 -8.18 16.26
N ALA A 4 6.44 -8.55 16.67
CA ALA A 4 6.91 -8.32 18.03
C ALA A 4 7.11 -6.82 18.28
N GLY A 5 6.22 -6.23 19.09
CA GLY A 5 6.28 -4.82 19.44
C GLY A 5 5.57 -3.87 18.47
N MET A 6 4.71 -4.40 17.60
CA MET A 6 3.88 -3.63 16.67
C MET A 6 2.39 -3.72 17.05
N GLY A 7 1.68 -2.59 17.02
CA GLY A 7 0.22 -2.51 17.10
C GLY A 7 -0.34 -1.95 15.79
N ILE A 8 -1.28 -2.65 15.16
CA ILE A 8 -1.79 -2.31 13.83
C ILE A 8 -3.32 -2.22 13.85
N SER A 9 -3.84 -1.14 13.28
CA SER A 9 -5.27 -0.93 13.04
C SER A 9 -5.47 -0.59 11.57
N GLU A 10 -6.11 -1.46 10.81
CA GLU A 10 -6.31 -1.30 9.36
C GLU A 10 -7.79 -1.20 9.00
N GLY A 11 -8.08 -0.43 7.94
CA GLY A 11 -9.39 -0.35 7.32
C GLY A 11 -9.86 -1.72 6.83
N SER A 12 -10.90 -2.26 7.44
CA SER A 12 -11.41 -3.57 7.07
C SER A 12 -12.39 -3.48 5.90
N MET A 13 -12.00 -4.05 4.76
CA MET A 13 -12.87 -4.21 3.58
C MET A 13 -14.13 -5.07 3.83
N ARG A 14 -14.32 -5.63 5.03
CA ARG A 14 -15.59 -6.27 5.45
C ARG A 14 -16.63 -5.26 5.89
N TYR A 15 -16.24 -4.01 6.12
CA TYR A 15 -17.10 -2.97 6.65
C TYR A 15 -17.13 -1.75 5.73
N ILE A 16 -16.14 -1.60 4.86
CA ILE A 16 -16.05 -0.54 3.88
C ILE A 16 -16.74 -1.01 2.59
N SER A 17 -17.65 -0.20 2.07
CA SER A 17 -18.15 -0.30 0.70
C SER A 17 -17.51 0.78 -0.16
N PHE A 18 -17.12 0.44 -1.38
CA PHE A 18 -16.47 1.36 -2.30
C PHE A 18 -17.48 2.00 -3.26
N GLU A 19 -17.38 3.31 -3.44
CA GLU A 19 -18.00 4.02 -4.57
C GLU A 19 -17.01 4.09 -5.75
N SER A 20 -15.77 4.47 -5.43
CA SER A 20 -14.56 4.25 -6.23
C SER A 20 -13.59 3.38 -5.44
N ILE A 21 -12.88 2.48 -6.11
CA ILE A 21 -11.88 1.61 -5.52
C ILE A 21 -10.55 2.36 -5.59
N PRO A 22 -10.01 2.83 -4.45
CA PRO A 22 -8.71 3.48 -4.47
C PRO A 22 -7.63 2.44 -4.77
N TYR A 23 -6.66 2.81 -5.59
CA TYR A 23 -5.56 1.92 -5.96
C TYR A 23 -4.25 2.69 -6.07
N TRP A 24 -3.17 1.95 -5.96
CA TRP A 24 -1.83 2.49 -6.10
C TRP A 24 -1.16 1.94 -7.36
N ILE A 25 -0.43 2.81 -8.06
CA ILE A 25 0.34 2.48 -9.25
C ILE A 25 1.83 2.53 -8.89
N PRO A 26 2.62 1.49 -9.25
CA PRO A 26 4.07 1.45 -9.04
C PRO A 26 4.82 2.72 -9.44
N THR A 27 5.76 3.16 -8.61
CA THR A 27 6.66 4.27 -8.94
C THR A 27 7.53 3.95 -10.15
N SER A 28 7.83 2.67 -10.38
CA SER A 28 8.55 2.16 -11.56
C SER A 28 7.87 2.46 -12.89
N VAL A 29 6.56 2.69 -12.92
CA VAL A 29 5.82 3.07 -14.13
C VAL A 29 5.51 4.56 -14.23
N GLN A 30 6.00 5.37 -13.29
CA GLN A 30 5.91 6.83 -13.37
C GLN A 30 6.87 7.38 -14.44
N PRO A 31 6.50 8.50 -15.11
CA PRO A 31 7.35 9.11 -16.11
C PRO A 31 8.64 9.65 -15.48
N ASP A 32 9.79 9.30 -16.06
CA ASP A 32 11.10 9.82 -15.68
C ASP A 32 11.71 10.60 -16.85
N ILE A 33 12.45 11.68 -16.55
CA ILE A 33 13.14 12.50 -17.56
C ILE A 33 14.25 11.70 -18.25
N SER A 34 14.82 10.72 -17.55
CA SER A 34 15.88 9.84 -18.06
C SER A 34 15.38 8.69 -18.94
N ASP A 35 14.06 8.50 -19.06
CA ASP A 35 13.48 7.42 -19.87
C ASP A 35 13.73 7.63 -21.37
N SER A 36 14.02 6.54 -22.09
CA SER A 36 14.00 6.55 -23.55
C SER A 36 12.57 6.76 -24.08
N THR A 37 12.44 7.14 -25.35
CA THR A 37 11.11 7.33 -25.97
C THR A 37 10.27 6.07 -25.89
N GLU A 38 10.86 4.90 -26.13
CA GLU A 38 10.20 3.60 -26.10
C GLU A 38 9.76 3.22 -24.68
N VAL A 39 10.62 3.44 -23.68
CA VAL A 39 10.29 3.18 -22.26
C VAL A 39 9.15 4.07 -21.80
N ARG A 40 9.17 5.36 -22.16
CA ARG A 40 8.12 6.30 -21.82
C ARG A 40 6.76 5.88 -22.39
N GLU A 41 6.72 5.46 -23.66
CA GLU A 41 5.50 4.96 -24.30
C GLU A 41 5.01 3.65 -23.64
N ALA A 42 5.93 2.74 -23.32
CA ALA A 42 5.58 1.50 -22.61
C ALA A 42 5.01 1.76 -21.22
N LYS A 43 5.60 2.69 -20.45
CA LYS A 43 5.09 3.12 -19.14
C LYS A 43 3.70 3.74 -19.26
N GLU A 44 3.46 4.59 -20.27
CA GLU A 44 2.15 5.18 -20.51
C GLU A 44 1.08 4.14 -20.82
N LYS A 45 1.35 3.22 -21.75
CA LYS A 45 0.47 2.09 -22.06
C LYS A 45 0.21 1.22 -20.83
N THR A 46 1.23 0.99 -20.02
CA THR A 46 1.11 0.22 -18.77
C THR A 46 0.14 0.91 -17.82
N ARG A 47 0.30 2.20 -17.54
CA ARG A 47 -0.63 2.96 -16.67
C ARG A 47 -2.08 2.89 -17.17
N ALA A 48 -2.30 3.03 -18.48
CA ALA A 48 -3.63 2.91 -19.08
C ALA A 48 -4.26 1.51 -18.89
N ILE A 49 -3.45 0.45 -18.94
CA ILE A 49 -3.92 -0.93 -18.68
C ILE A 49 -4.29 -1.10 -17.21
N PHE A 50 -3.47 -0.58 -16.29
CA PHE A 50 -3.79 -0.59 -14.85
C PHE A 50 -5.11 0.12 -14.58
N GLU A 51 -5.26 1.35 -15.07
CA GLU A 51 -6.48 2.13 -14.90
C GLU A 51 -7.72 1.38 -15.40
N ARG A 52 -7.65 0.81 -16.61
CA ARG A 52 -8.75 0.02 -17.18
C ARG A 52 -9.10 -1.19 -16.30
N ALA A 53 -8.11 -1.88 -15.74
CA ALA A 53 -8.35 -3.04 -14.88
C ALA A 53 -9.10 -2.65 -13.60
N PHE A 54 -8.75 -1.53 -12.97
CA PHE A 54 -9.45 -1.03 -11.79
C PHE A 54 -10.85 -0.50 -12.12
N LEU A 55 -11.02 0.21 -13.23
CA LEU A 55 -12.34 0.66 -13.69
C LEU A 55 -13.29 -0.52 -13.93
N GLN A 56 -12.79 -1.61 -14.55
CA GLN A 56 -13.59 -2.82 -14.73
C GLN A 56 -13.97 -3.47 -13.39
N ALA A 57 -13.03 -3.51 -12.44
CA ALA A 57 -13.30 -4.05 -11.11
C ALA A 57 -14.37 -3.22 -10.38
N GLU A 58 -14.33 -1.89 -10.49
CA GLU A 58 -15.36 -1.01 -9.95
C GLU A 58 -16.73 -1.24 -10.57
N GLU A 59 -16.80 -1.37 -11.91
CA GLU A 59 -18.05 -1.66 -12.61
C GLU A 59 -18.65 -2.98 -12.14
N ASN A 60 -17.85 -4.03 -12.10
CA ASN A 60 -18.26 -5.34 -11.59
C ASN A 60 -18.72 -5.26 -10.12
N TYR A 61 -18.05 -4.46 -9.29
CA TYR A 61 -18.42 -4.24 -7.90
C TYR A 61 -19.79 -3.53 -7.78
N ARG A 62 -20.05 -2.52 -8.61
CA ARG A 62 -21.35 -1.83 -8.70
C ARG A 62 -22.45 -2.78 -9.17
N GLU A 63 -22.18 -3.64 -10.14
CA GLU A 63 -23.13 -4.67 -10.59
C GLU A 63 -23.48 -5.65 -9.47
N LEU A 64 -22.49 -6.15 -8.71
CA LEU A 64 -22.74 -6.98 -7.55
C LEU A 64 -23.62 -6.28 -6.51
N MET A 65 -23.37 -4.99 -6.24
CA MET A 65 -24.24 -4.23 -5.33
C MET A 65 -25.68 -4.14 -5.84
N LYS A 66 -25.89 -3.98 -7.15
CA LYS A 66 -27.23 -3.94 -7.77
C LYS A 66 -27.96 -5.29 -7.69
N VAL A 67 -27.27 -6.40 -7.99
CA VAL A 67 -27.85 -7.76 -7.94
C VAL A 67 -28.45 -8.06 -6.56
N TRP A 68 -27.79 -7.59 -5.50
CA TRP A 68 -28.24 -7.80 -4.12
C TRP A 68 -29.10 -6.66 -3.57
N ASN A 69 -29.47 -5.70 -4.41
CA ASN A 69 -30.12 -4.44 -4.03
C ASN A 69 -29.51 -3.84 -2.75
N TYR A 70 -28.17 -3.81 -2.70
CA TYR A 70 -27.40 -3.57 -1.47
C TYR A 70 -27.69 -2.20 -0.85
N THR A 71 -27.76 -1.16 -1.69
CA THR A 71 -27.92 0.23 -1.25
C THR A 71 -29.32 0.48 -0.67
N GLU A 72 -30.36 -0.10 -1.26
CA GLU A 72 -31.75 0.23 -0.91
C GLU A 72 -32.36 -0.76 0.09
N SER A 73 -32.03 -2.06 0.00
CA SER A 73 -32.73 -3.11 0.73
C SER A 73 -31.98 -3.64 1.97
N VAL A 74 -30.65 -3.49 2.01
CA VAL A 74 -29.84 -4.10 3.07
C VAL A 74 -29.65 -3.10 4.20
N THR A 75 -30.43 -3.24 5.28
CA THR A 75 -30.36 -2.37 6.46
C THR A 75 -29.59 -2.99 7.62
N LYS A 76 -29.61 -4.32 7.76
CA LYS A 76 -28.96 -5.02 8.89
C LYS A 76 -27.44 -5.06 8.71
N PHE A 77 -26.73 -4.65 9.76
CA PHE A 77 -25.26 -4.60 9.76
C PHE A 77 -24.59 -5.96 9.50
N SER A 78 -25.13 -7.05 10.05
CA SER A 78 -24.60 -8.41 9.84
C SER A 78 -24.69 -8.84 8.36
N GLN A 79 -25.79 -8.50 7.69
CA GLN A 79 -25.99 -8.77 6.27
C GLN A 79 -25.08 -7.89 5.41
N LYS A 80 -24.94 -6.59 5.73
CA LYS A 80 -23.97 -5.71 5.05
C LYS A 80 -22.57 -6.29 5.09
N LYS A 81 -22.10 -6.67 6.29
CA LYS A 81 -20.78 -7.28 6.50
C LYS A 81 -20.58 -8.58 5.72
N GLN A 82 -21.61 -9.41 5.60
CA GLN A 82 -21.53 -10.64 4.82
C GLN A 82 -21.37 -10.34 3.33
N LEU A 83 -22.17 -9.41 2.80
CA LEU A 83 -22.16 -9.02 1.40
C LEU A 83 -20.88 -8.28 1.01
N THR A 84 -20.44 -7.26 1.76
CA THR A 84 -19.16 -6.57 1.50
C THR A 84 -17.97 -7.53 1.60
N SER A 85 -17.99 -8.48 2.54
CA SER A 85 -16.97 -9.52 2.63
C SER A 85 -16.96 -10.48 1.43
N MET A 86 -18.08 -10.63 0.73
CA MET A 86 -18.19 -11.39 -0.51
C MET A 86 -17.75 -10.54 -1.71
N PHE A 87 -18.27 -9.31 -1.84
CA PHE A 87 -17.96 -8.41 -2.95
C PHE A 87 -16.48 -8.07 -3.05
N ARG A 88 -15.78 -7.88 -1.92
CA ARG A 88 -14.35 -7.54 -1.94
C ARG A 88 -13.44 -8.60 -2.59
N ARG A 89 -13.93 -9.82 -2.86
CA ARG A 89 -13.13 -10.90 -3.46
C ARG A 89 -12.73 -10.63 -4.91
N ILE A 90 -13.44 -9.72 -5.59
CA ILE A 90 -13.10 -9.29 -6.95
C ILE A 90 -12.17 -8.07 -6.97
N ILE A 91 -11.90 -7.46 -5.81
CA ILE A 91 -11.05 -6.28 -5.72
C ILE A 91 -9.59 -6.70 -5.92
N PRO A 92 -8.84 -6.07 -6.85
CA PRO A 92 -7.44 -6.40 -7.10
C PRO A 92 -6.54 -6.12 -5.89
N ILE A 93 -5.38 -6.79 -5.83
CA ILE A 93 -4.40 -6.65 -4.73
C ILE A 93 -3.85 -5.24 -4.62
N GLY A 94 -3.72 -4.51 -5.74
CA GLY A 94 -3.23 -3.13 -5.75
C GLY A 94 -4.19 -2.09 -5.16
N VAL A 95 -5.28 -2.52 -4.50
CA VAL A 95 -6.17 -1.63 -3.75
C VAL A 95 -5.41 -0.93 -2.64
N ALA A 96 -5.60 0.38 -2.52
CA ALA A 96 -5.01 1.14 -1.45
C ALA A 96 -5.82 0.94 -0.16
N THR A 97 -5.17 0.51 0.91
CA THR A 97 -5.76 0.45 2.24
C THR A 97 -5.10 1.46 3.17
N GLY A 98 -5.88 1.99 4.11
CA GLY A 98 -5.40 2.87 5.16
C GLY A 98 -5.25 2.11 6.47
N GLY A 99 -4.21 2.43 7.24
CA GLY A 99 -4.04 1.88 8.58
C GLY A 99 -3.13 2.74 9.45
N VAL A 100 -3.27 2.55 10.76
CA VAL A 100 -2.41 3.14 11.78
C VAL A 100 -1.53 2.06 12.35
N TRP A 101 -0.23 2.34 12.34
CA TRP A 101 0.80 1.43 12.81
C TRP A 101 1.55 2.10 13.95
N THR A 102 1.63 1.41 15.07
CA THR A 102 2.42 1.79 16.24
C THR A 102 3.50 0.75 16.44
N GLY A 103 4.69 1.18 16.81
CA GLY A 103 5.84 0.29 16.99
C GLY A 103 6.77 0.84 18.03
N ASN A 104 7.33 -0.04 18.87
CA ASN A 104 8.45 0.38 19.70
C ASN A 104 9.71 0.62 18.85
N LEU A 105 10.68 1.35 19.40
CA LEU A 105 11.90 1.73 18.67
C LEU A 105 12.66 0.52 18.09
N ARG A 106 12.70 -0.60 18.82
CA ARG A 106 13.37 -1.82 18.37
C ARG A 106 12.69 -2.41 17.13
N ALA A 107 11.35 -2.47 17.14
CA ALA A 107 10.57 -2.99 16.03
C ALA A 107 10.71 -2.08 14.79
N LEU A 108 10.63 -0.76 14.97
CA LEU A 108 10.80 0.21 13.89
C LEU A 108 12.17 0.13 13.24
N ARG A 109 13.25 0.10 14.04
CA ARG A 109 14.62 -0.06 13.51
C ARG A 109 14.76 -1.34 12.67
N HIS A 110 14.20 -2.44 13.16
CA HIS A 110 14.23 -3.71 12.43
C HIS A 110 13.45 -3.64 11.11
N ILE A 111 12.26 -3.03 11.11
CA ILE A 111 11.47 -2.82 9.88
C ILE A 111 12.27 -2.00 8.87
N PHE A 112 12.91 -0.91 9.29
CA PHE A 112 13.70 -0.08 8.39
C PHE A 112 14.88 -0.85 7.79
N GLN A 113 15.61 -1.62 8.60
CA GLN A 113 16.70 -2.49 8.11
C GLN A 113 16.22 -3.55 7.11
N MET A 114 15.01 -4.10 7.28
CA MET A 114 14.50 -5.15 6.41
C MET A 114 13.78 -4.63 5.16
N ARG A 115 13.19 -3.44 5.24
CA ARG A 115 12.24 -2.94 4.23
C ARG A 115 12.74 -1.74 3.45
N ALA A 116 13.57 -0.88 4.01
CA ALA A 116 14.12 0.27 3.29
C ALA A 116 15.38 -0.09 2.50
N THR A 117 15.38 -1.24 1.80
CA THR A 117 16.57 -1.80 1.13
C THR A 117 16.26 -2.19 -0.32
N GLN A 118 17.31 -2.36 -1.12
CA GLN A 118 17.21 -2.77 -2.53
C GLN A 118 16.55 -4.14 -2.76
N TYR A 119 16.50 -4.98 -1.72
CA TYR A 119 15.95 -6.33 -1.81
C TYR A 119 14.45 -6.37 -1.47
N ALA A 120 13.89 -5.26 -0.99
CA ALA A 120 12.48 -5.14 -0.66
C ALA A 120 11.66 -4.75 -1.89
N GLU A 121 10.38 -5.11 -1.88
CA GLU A 121 9.42 -4.64 -2.89
C GLU A 121 9.34 -3.10 -2.86
N GLU A 122 9.11 -2.51 -4.03
CA GLU A 122 9.15 -1.06 -4.25
C GLU A 122 8.19 -0.32 -3.30
N GLU A 123 6.97 -0.83 -3.14
CA GLU A 123 5.91 -0.30 -2.28
C GLU A 123 6.36 -0.14 -0.83
N ILE A 124 6.83 -1.25 -0.25
CA ILE A 124 7.20 -1.29 1.17
C ILE A 124 8.51 -0.56 1.41
N CYS A 125 9.40 -0.55 0.42
CA CYS A 125 10.62 0.24 0.45
C CYS A 125 10.32 1.73 0.47
N LEU A 126 9.41 2.21 -0.37
CA LEU A 126 8.98 3.60 -0.38
C LEU A 126 8.37 4.00 0.97
N VAL A 127 7.42 3.21 1.48
CA VAL A 127 6.76 3.51 2.78
C VAL A 127 7.77 3.49 3.92
N ALA A 128 8.62 2.47 4.00
CA ALA A 128 9.64 2.38 5.06
C ALA A 128 10.66 3.52 4.98
N SER A 129 11.04 3.93 3.77
CA SER A 129 11.94 5.06 3.53
C SER A 129 11.32 6.38 4.00
N LEU A 130 10.06 6.64 3.65
CA LEU A 130 9.34 7.83 4.10
C LEU A 130 9.21 7.88 5.63
N MET A 131 8.91 6.74 6.26
CA MET A 131 8.85 6.63 7.72
C MET A 131 10.22 6.89 8.35
N LEU A 132 11.29 6.28 7.83
CA LEU A 132 12.64 6.44 8.36
C LEU A 132 13.13 7.90 8.23
N THR A 133 12.88 8.57 7.11
CA THR A 133 13.20 10.00 6.95
C THR A 133 12.58 10.83 8.06
N ARG A 134 11.29 10.62 8.35
CA ARG A 134 10.58 11.34 9.43
C ARG A 134 11.13 11.00 10.81
N MET A 135 11.53 9.74 11.04
CA MET A 135 12.11 9.30 12.30
C MET A 135 13.52 9.86 12.54
N ILE A 136 14.32 10.04 11.49
CA ILE A 136 15.63 10.69 11.58
C ILE A 136 15.46 12.17 11.94
N GLU A 137 14.47 12.83 11.35
CA GLU A 137 14.14 14.23 11.66
C GLU A 137 13.65 14.39 13.11
N SER A 138 12.77 13.51 13.58
CA SER A 138 12.17 13.62 14.92
C SER A 138 13.09 13.11 16.03
N GLU A 139 13.81 12.01 15.81
CA GLU A 139 14.56 11.26 16.81
C GLU A 139 15.99 10.91 16.35
N PRO A 140 16.83 11.90 16.02
CA PRO A 140 18.14 11.66 15.40
C PRO A 140 19.09 10.84 16.27
N ILE A 141 18.99 10.92 17.60
CA ILE A 141 19.84 10.13 18.51
C ILE A 141 19.67 8.63 18.26
N ILE A 142 18.46 8.20 17.89
CA ILE A 142 18.11 6.79 17.73
C ILE A 142 18.33 6.32 16.29
N PHE A 143 18.17 7.19 15.28
CA PHE A 143 18.13 6.76 13.86
C PHE A 143 19.25 7.33 12.97
N LYS A 144 20.16 8.18 13.49
CA LYS A 144 21.24 8.81 12.68
C LYS A 144 22.30 7.83 12.17
N ASP A 145 22.30 6.58 12.63
CA ASP A 145 23.15 5.52 12.08
C ASP A 145 22.66 5.01 10.71
N PHE A 146 21.42 5.33 10.32
CA PHE A 146 20.93 5.09 8.97
C PHE A 146 21.42 6.17 8.00
N TYR A 147 21.84 5.77 6.82
CA TYR A 147 22.28 6.66 5.76
C TYR A 147 21.73 6.22 4.41
N TYR A 148 21.50 7.19 3.52
CA TYR A 148 20.94 6.95 2.19
C TYR A 148 22.07 6.77 1.17
N GLU A 149 22.05 5.66 0.44
CA GLU A 149 23.06 5.31 -0.56
C GLU A 149 22.41 4.57 -1.73
N ALA A 150 22.72 4.99 -2.96
CA ALA A 150 22.26 4.33 -4.20
C ALA A 150 20.74 4.11 -4.28
N GLY A 151 19.93 5.03 -3.75
CA GLY A 151 18.47 4.95 -3.81
C GLY A 151 17.81 4.21 -2.63
N TYR A 152 18.60 3.71 -1.68
CA TYR A 152 18.10 2.91 -0.56
C TYR A 152 18.73 3.33 0.77
N TRP A 153 18.15 2.87 1.88
CA TRP A 153 18.71 3.09 3.21
C TRP A 153 19.59 1.93 3.65
N LYS A 154 20.70 2.26 4.30
CA LYS A 154 21.59 1.31 4.96
C LYS A 154 21.80 1.71 6.40
N SER A 155 22.08 0.75 7.28
CA SER A 155 22.44 1.01 8.68
C SER A 155 23.93 0.76 8.85
N LYS A 156 24.60 1.62 9.62
CA LYS A 156 26.00 1.39 10.00
C LYS A 156 26.17 0.13 10.87
N TYR A 157 25.13 -0.25 11.60
CA TYR A 157 25.16 -1.37 12.53
C TYR A 157 24.12 -2.42 12.10
N ASP A 158 24.55 -3.33 11.24
CA ASP A 158 23.76 -4.51 10.92
C ASP A 158 23.73 -5.45 12.12
N LYS A 159 22.53 -5.94 12.46
CA LYS A 159 22.43 -7.10 13.33
C LYS A 159 22.83 -8.31 12.51
N VAL A 160 23.91 -8.98 12.92
CA VAL A 160 24.17 -10.38 12.58
C VAL A 160 23.00 -11.23 13.06
#